data_AF-A0A944LBT8-F1
#
_entry.id   AF-A0A944LBT8-F1
#
_cell.length_a   1.000
_cell.length_b   1.000
_cell.length_c   1.000
_cell.angle_alpha   90.00
_cell.angle_beta   90.00
_cell.angle_gamma   90.00
#
_symmetry.space_group_name_H-M   'P 1'
#
loop_
_entity.id
_entity.type
_entity.pdbx_description
1 polymer ?
#
loop_
_entity_poly.entity_id
_entity_poly.type
_entity_poly.pdbx_seq_one_letter_code
_entity_poly.pdbx_strand_id
1 'polypeptide(L)'
;MKVEACGVCGQDIMRRSGKVDRVLGSIMGHEVAGRVAAVGPGLRSLHLGDRIASTQRQSCHRCRHCFSGREVLCMEGKLYGEALDGGYAEYCVMDELSLARIPDNVSFDDAAIAACAIGTGYHALLLSGVKPGQRVLVTGASGGIGIHALQLARSMGAEVIAVTSSRQKVDRLRLYADEVLVAEHGTFHREIRNRELQPDVVLDVTAHVTLDSSLRSVQRGGTVVVVGNVENKLVGILPGAFIIRETRLIGSKACSLAELEACLQFLQRGLVQAEIYKSLPLECAQAAHDLLESRAIQGRVVLKP
;
A
#
# COMPACT_ATOMS: atom_id res chain seq x y z
N MET A 1 15.84 -11.50 -12.04
CA MET A 1 15.42 -10.38 -12.91
C MET A 1 16.45 -9.28 -12.86
N LYS A 2 16.62 -8.51 -13.96
CA LYS A 2 17.31 -7.22 -13.95
C LYS A 2 16.31 -6.18 -13.44
N VAL A 3 16.65 -5.49 -12.35
CA VAL A 3 15.76 -4.51 -11.75
C VAL A 3 15.83 -3.21 -12.56
N GLU A 4 14.68 -2.64 -12.88
CA GLU A 4 14.56 -1.37 -13.60
C GLU A 4 14.03 -0.27 -12.69
N ALA A 5 13.29 -0.62 -11.63
CA ALA A 5 12.78 0.30 -10.63
C ALA A 5 12.50 -0.44 -9.31
N CYS A 6 12.77 0.22 -8.18
CA CYS A 6 12.33 -0.22 -6.86
C CYS A 6 11.70 0.92 -6.06
N GLY A 7 10.45 0.76 -5.61
CA GLY A 7 9.80 1.71 -4.72
C GLY A 7 10.43 1.76 -3.33
N VAL A 8 10.33 2.92 -2.66
CA VAL A 8 10.80 3.14 -1.29
C VAL A 8 9.60 3.22 -0.35
N CYS A 9 9.57 2.30 0.62
CA CYS A 9 8.46 2.13 1.53
C CYS A 9 8.83 2.54 2.97
N GLY A 10 7.83 2.98 3.75
CA GLY A 10 8.03 3.25 5.18
C GLY A 10 8.49 2.02 5.97
N GLN A 11 8.17 0.81 5.50
CA GLN A 11 8.66 -0.43 6.10
C GLN A 11 10.17 -0.61 5.94
N ASP A 12 10.77 -0.11 4.84
CA ASP A 12 12.22 -0.11 4.65
C ASP A 12 12.90 0.74 5.73
N ILE A 13 12.33 1.91 6.02
CA ILE A 13 12.82 2.82 7.08
C ILE A 13 12.68 2.19 8.47
N MET A 14 11.52 1.62 8.78
CA MET A 14 11.30 0.97 10.09
C MET A 14 12.32 -0.13 10.36
N ARG A 15 12.64 -0.93 9.34
CA ARG A 15 13.69 -1.96 9.41
C ARG A 15 15.08 -1.37 9.54
N ARG A 16 15.42 -0.35 8.74
CA ARG A 16 16.71 0.34 8.84
C ARG A 16 16.94 0.86 10.25
N SER A 17 15.91 1.43 10.88
CA SER A 17 15.97 1.97 12.24
C SER A 17 15.91 0.93 13.37
N GLY A 18 15.71 -0.37 13.07
CA GLY A 18 15.57 -1.42 14.08
C GLY A 18 14.28 -1.36 14.90
N LYS A 19 13.24 -0.66 14.43
CA LYS A 19 11.92 -0.58 15.10
C LYS A 19 11.06 -1.83 14.88
N VAL A 20 11.41 -2.60 13.85
CA VAL A 20 10.83 -3.90 13.49
C VAL A 20 11.99 -4.84 13.27
N ASP A 21 11.83 -6.09 13.69
CA ASP A 21 12.83 -7.14 13.49
C ASP A 21 13.20 -7.26 12.01
N ARG A 22 14.48 -7.52 11.76
CA ARG A 22 15.00 -7.80 10.41
C ARG A 22 16.06 -8.88 10.47
N VAL A 23 16.16 -9.63 9.39
CA VAL A 23 17.34 -10.47 9.13
C VAL A 23 18.47 -9.54 8.67
N LEU A 24 19.64 -9.62 9.30
CA LEU A 24 20.82 -8.88 8.86
C LEU A 24 21.44 -9.56 7.64
N GLY A 25 22.00 -8.76 6.73
CA GLY A 25 22.69 -9.25 5.54
C GLY A 25 21.83 -9.32 4.26
N SER A 26 20.50 -9.19 4.34
CA SER A 26 19.65 -9.10 3.15
C SER A 26 19.68 -7.72 2.50
N ILE A 27 19.62 -7.70 1.18
CA ILE A 27 19.43 -6.49 0.36
C ILE A 27 17.98 -6.01 0.55
N MET A 28 17.77 -4.71 0.75
CA MET A 28 16.44 -4.11 1.01
C MET A 28 15.59 -3.93 -0.26
N GLY A 29 14.33 -3.51 -0.08
CA GLY A 29 13.41 -3.14 -1.18
C GLY A 29 12.46 -4.25 -1.59
N HIS A 30 11.15 -4.00 -1.53
CA HIS A 30 10.10 -5.00 -1.77
C HIS A 30 9.02 -4.53 -2.77
N GLU A 31 9.30 -3.45 -3.48
CA GLU A 31 8.44 -2.81 -4.48
C GLU A 31 9.16 -2.88 -5.83
N VAL A 32 9.26 -4.06 -6.46
CA VAL A 32 10.25 -4.29 -7.53
C VAL A 32 9.59 -4.48 -8.89
N ALA A 33 10.13 -3.79 -9.91
CA ALA A 33 9.79 -4.00 -11.31
C ALA A 33 11.04 -4.05 -12.19
N GLY A 34 10.97 -4.83 -13.27
CA GLY A 34 12.10 -4.99 -14.17
C GLY A 34 11.89 -6.05 -15.24
N ARG A 35 12.98 -6.64 -15.72
CA ARG A 35 12.97 -7.60 -16.83
C ARG A 35 13.51 -8.96 -16.43
N VAL A 36 12.97 -10.01 -17.03
CA VAL A 36 13.55 -11.35 -16.92
C VAL A 36 14.93 -11.33 -17.59
N ALA A 37 15.98 -11.53 -16.79
CA ALA A 37 17.37 -11.56 -17.25
C ALA A 37 17.94 -12.99 -17.32
N ALA A 38 17.37 -13.90 -16.55
CA ALA A 38 17.68 -15.32 -16.53
C ALA A 38 16.48 -16.07 -15.95
N VAL A 39 16.33 -17.34 -16.33
CA VAL A 39 15.28 -18.24 -15.81
C VAL A 39 15.93 -19.48 -15.20
N GLY A 40 15.34 -19.99 -14.12
CA GLY A 40 15.77 -21.24 -13.50
C GLY A 40 15.36 -22.47 -14.32
N PRO A 41 15.97 -23.64 -14.07
CA PRO A 41 15.58 -24.88 -14.73
C PRO A 41 14.09 -25.19 -14.55
N GLY A 42 13.40 -25.55 -15.63
CA GLY A 42 11.99 -25.97 -15.61
C GLY A 42 10.96 -24.85 -15.73
N LEU A 43 11.37 -23.58 -15.65
CA LEU A 43 10.48 -22.43 -15.81
C LEU A 43 10.09 -22.26 -17.29
N ARG A 44 8.78 -22.19 -17.56
CA ARG A 44 8.22 -22.05 -18.93
C ARG A 44 7.25 -20.88 -19.10
N SER A 45 6.82 -20.28 -18.00
CA SER A 45 5.78 -19.24 -17.94
C SER A 45 6.30 -17.85 -18.35
N LEU A 46 7.61 -17.60 -18.19
CA LEU A 46 8.27 -16.33 -18.46
C LEU A 46 9.50 -16.53 -19.36
N HIS A 47 9.75 -15.55 -20.21
CA HIS A 47 10.85 -15.54 -21.18
C HIS A 47 11.80 -14.38 -20.94
N LEU A 48 13.03 -14.49 -21.44
CA LEU A 48 14.01 -13.41 -21.38
C LEU A 48 13.42 -12.11 -21.98
N GLY A 49 13.60 -11.00 -21.27
CA GLY A 49 13.10 -9.69 -21.67
C GLY A 49 11.67 -9.37 -21.23
N ASP A 50 10.89 -10.37 -20.77
CA ASP A 50 9.54 -10.14 -20.24
C ASP A 50 9.57 -9.09 -19.13
N ARG A 51 8.62 -8.16 -19.19
CA ARG A 51 8.47 -7.07 -18.22
C ARG A 51 7.63 -7.58 -17.06
N ILE A 52 8.18 -7.52 -15.85
CA ILE A 52 7.61 -8.17 -14.66
C ILE A 52 7.68 -7.26 -13.44
N ALA A 53 6.66 -7.30 -12.60
CA ALA A 53 6.62 -6.70 -11.28
C ALA A 53 6.32 -7.78 -10.24
N SER A 54 6.83 -7.60 -9.01
CA SER A 54 6.69 -8.60 -7.97
C SER A 54 5.62 -8.23 -6.94
N THR A 55 4.97 -9.24 -6.37
CA THR A 55 4.36 -9.09 -5.05
C THR A 55 5.46 -8.84 -4.01
N GLN A 56 5.09 -8.44 -2.79
CA GLN A 56 6.08 -8.14 -1.75
C GLN A 56 6.74 -9.41 -1.18
N ARG A 57 6.18 -10.60 -1.43
CA ARG A 57 6.57 -11.85 -0.75
C ARG A 57 6.52 -13.07 -1.66
N GLN A 58 7.44 -14.00 -1.41
CA GLN A 58 7.33 -15.38 -1.86
C GLN A 58 6.41 -16.15 -0.91
N SER A 59 5.47 -16.94 -1.45
CA SER A 59 4.60 -17.84 -0.67
C SER A 59 4.96 -19.31 -0.89
N CYS A 60 4.43 -20.22 -0.07
CA CYS A 60 4.80 -21.66 -0.19
C CYS A 60 3.97 -22.42 -1.24
N HIS A 61 2.88 -21.84 -1.73
CA HIS A 61 2.01 -22.37 -2.78
C HIS A 61 1.35 -23.73 -2.51
N ARG A 62 1.44 -24.21 -1.26
CA ARG A 62 0.93 -25.53 -0.83
C ARG A 62 0.10 -25.52 0.46
N CYS A 63 0.05 -24.39 1.17
CA CYS A 63 -0.78 -24.31 2.37
C CYS A 63 -2.22 -23.90 2.04
N ARG A 64 -3.15 -24.10 2.99
CA ARG A 64 -4.57 -23.74 2.84
C ARG A 64 -4.81 -22.28 2.42
N HIS A 65 -3.92 -21.37 2.80
CA HIS A 65 -4.02 -19.96 2.46
C HIS A 65 -3.67 -19.72 1.00
N CYS A 66 -2.58 -20.33 0.50
CA CYS A 66 -2.22 -20.25 -0.91
C CYS A 66 -3.29 -20.90 -1.80
N PHE A 67 -3.79 -22.08 -1.43
CA PHE A 67 -4.84 -22.76 -2.19
C PHE A 67 -6.18 -22.02 -2.21
N SER A 68 -6.42 -21.08 -1.29
CA SER A 68 -7.64 -20.26 -1.27
C SER A 68 -7.45 -18.86 -1.85
N GLY A 69 -6.34 -18.59 -2.55
CA GLY A 69 -6.03 -17.26 -3.09
C GLY A 69 -5.79 -16.19 -2.02
N ARG A 70 -5.40 -16.62 -0.81
CA ARG A 70 -5.07 -15.77 0.34
C ARG A 70 -3.63 -15.96 0.75
N GLU A 71 -2.73 -16.12 -0.20
CA GLU A 71 -1.30 -16.36 -0.01
C GLU A 71 -0.61 -15.26 0.82
N VAL A 72 -1.19 -14.06 0.92
CA VAL A 72 -0.77 -13.01 1.87
C VAL A 72 -0.77 -13.48 3.34
N LEU A 73 -1.53 -14.52 3.67
CA LEU A 73 -1.60 -15.15 4.99
C LEU A 73 -0.70 -16.40 5.12
N CYS A 74 0.10 -16.73 4.10
CA CYS A 74 1.02 -17.87 4.16
C CYS A 74 2.06 -17.71 5.29
N MET A 75 2.10 -18.65 6.23
CA MET A 75 3.02 -18.63 7.38
C MET A 75 4.47 -18.97 6.99
N GLU A 76 4.67 -19.73 5.92
CA GLU A 76 5.99 -20.04 5.35
C GLU A 76 6.47 -18.98 4.36
N GLY A 77 5.68 -17.92 4.13
CA GLY A 77 6.01 -16.93 3.11
C GLY A 77 7.10 -15.97 3.58
N LYS A 78 8.06 -15.70 2.70
CA LYS A 78 9.24 -14.88 2.97
C LYS A 78 9.12 -13.55 2.23
N LEU A 79 9.42 -12.46 2.92
CA LEU A 79 9.35 -11.13 2.31
C LEU A 79 10.67 -10.80 1.59
N TYR A 80 10.56 -10.25 0.38
CA TYR A 80 11.68 -9.61 -0.30
C TYR A 80 12.11 -8.36 0.47
N GLY A 81 13.41 -8.04 0.49
CA GLY A 81 13.90 -6.92 1.30
C GLY A 81 14.00 -7.23 2.80
N GLU A 82 13.85 -8.49 3.20
CA GLU A 82 13.94 -8.93 4.60
C GLU A 82 14.50 -10.35 4.71
N ALA A 83 13.68 -11.37 4.46
CA ALA A 83 14.07 -12.78 4.55
C ALA A 83 14.65 -13.31 3.24
N LEU A 84 14.40 -12.59 2.14
CA LEU A 84 15.00 -12.75 0.83
C LEU A 84 15.59 -11.40 0.41
N ASP A 85 16.60 -11.44 -0.45
CA ASP A 85 17.15 -10.23 -1.07
C ASP A 85 16.09 -9.49 -1.88
N GLY A 86 16.13 -8.17 -1.79
CA GLY A 86 15.18 -7.24 -2.39
C GLY A 86 15.71 -6.49 -3.62
N GLY A 87 14.93 -5.50 -4.04
CA GLY A 87 15.14 -4.74 -5.28
C GLY A 87 16.09 -3.54 -5.18
N TYR A 88 16.73 -3.27 -4.04
CA TYR A 88 17.79 -2.25 -3.94
C TYR A 88 19.12 -2.79 -4.51
N ALA A 89 19.07 -3.32 -5.73
CA ALA A 89 20.17 -3.95 -6.44
C ALA A 89 19.90 -3.93 -7.95
N GLU A 90 20.95 -4.10 -8.75
CA GLU A 90 20.84 -4.23 -10.22
C GLU A 90 20.13 -5.52 -10.65
N TYR A 91 20.24 -6.58 -9.82
CA TYR A 91 19.61 -7.88 -10.05
C TYR A 91 19.00 -8.42 -8.77
N CYS A 92 17.85 -9.07 -8.90
CA CYS A 92 17.16 -9.73 -7.79
C CYS A 92 16.63 -11.11 -8.23
N VAL A 93 16.76 -12.12 -7.36
CA VAL A 93 16.15 -13.44 -7.59
C VAL A 93 14.73 -13.43 -7.05
N MET A 94 13.77 -13.86 -7.88
CA MET A 94 12.36 -13.87 -7.51
C MET A 94 11.68 -15.16 -7.96
N ASP A 95 10.65 -15.54 -7.22
CA ASP A 95 9.82 -16.71 -7.45
C ASP A 95 8.80 -16.42 -8.54
N GLU A 96 8.63 -17.33 -9.50
CA GLU A 96 7.76 -17.09 -10.66
C GLU A 96 6.31 -16.82 -10.27
N LEU A 97 5.85 -17.46 -9.20
CA LEU A 97 4.50 -17.34 -8.67
C LEU A 97 4.33 -16.08 -7.80
N SER A 98 5.35 -15.23 -7.74
CA SER A 98 5.31 -13.90 -7.13
C SER A 98 5.38 -12.79 -8.19
N LEU A 99 5.34 -13.12 -9.48
CA LEU A 99 5.56 -12.18 -10.58
C LEU A 99 4.31 -12.01 -11.45
N ALA A 100 3.95 -10.76 -11.73
CA ALA A 100 2.94 -10.38 -12.71
C ALA A 100 3.60 -9.71 -13.92
N ARG A 101 3.05 -9.93 -15.12
CA ARG A 101 3.52 -9.25 -16.34
C ARG A 101 3.06 -7.80 -16.37
N ILE A 102 3.97 -6.89 -16.70
CA ILE A 102 3.70 -5.46 -16.81
C ILE A 102 3.12 -5.15 -18.21
N PRO A 103 1.94 -4.52 -18.31
CA PRO A 103 1.39 -4.09 -19.59
C PRO A 103 2.31 -3.10 -20.32
N ASP A 104 2.29 -3.13 -21.67
CA ASP A 104 3.21 -2.35 -22.50
C ASP A 104 3.21 -0.85 -22.21
N ASN A 105 2.04 -0.28 -21.88
CA ASN A 105 1.87 1.14 -21.58
C ASN A 105 2.05 1.53 -20.10
N VAL A 106 2.39 0.60 -19.21
CA VAL A 106 2.69 0.90 -17.80
C VAL A 106 4.19 1.00 -17.61
N SER A 107 4.71 2.07 -17.02
CA SER A 107 6.17 2.22 -16.83
C SER A 107 6.71 1.29 -15.73
N PHE A 108 8.03 1.06 -15.68
CA PHE A 108 8.61 0.29 -14.58
C PHE A 108 8.48 1.00 -13.23
N ASP A 109 8.57 2.34 -13.23
CA ASP A 109 8.43 3.16 -12.02
C ASP A 109 7.02 3.00 -11.43
N ASP A 110 5.97 3.04 -12.28
CA ASP A 110 4.58 2.83 -11.85
C ASP A 110 4.33 1.39 -11.38
N ALA A 111 4.85 0.42 -12.13
CA ALA A 111 4.69 -1.00 -11.80
C ALA A 111 5.42 -1.39 -10.51
N ALA A 112 6.54 -0.76 -10.18
CA ALA A 112 7.32 -1.05 -8.97
C ALA A 112 6.48 -0.83 -7.71
N ILE A 113 5.67 0.25 -7.68
CA ILE A 113 4.85 0.60 -6.53
C ILE A 113 3.50 -0.15 -6.49
N ALA A 114 3.17 -0.91 -7.54
CA ALA A 114 1.84 -1.49 -7.74
C ALA A 114 1.45 -2.48 -6.63
N ALA A 115 2.37 -3.34 -6.17
CA ALA A 115 2.04 -4.32 -5.13
C ALA A 115 1.86 -3.70 -3.74
N CYS A 116 2.69 -2.71 -3.39
CA CYS A 116 2.67 -2.14 -2.05
C CYS A 116 1.78 -0.90 -1.97
N ALA A 117 2.11 0.17 -2.69
CA ALA A 117 1.41 1.45 -2.56
C ALA A 117 -0.03 1.37 -3.06
N ILE A 118 -0.26 0.65 -4.17
CA ILE A 118 -1.59 0.51 -4.77
C ILE A 118 -2.29 -0.74 -4.21
N GLY A 119 -1.62 -1.89 -4.28
CA GLY A 119 -2.17 -3.20 -3.91
C GLY A 119 -2.62 -3.31 -2.46
N THR A 120 -1.89 -2.71 -1.51
CA THR A 120 -2.30 -2.74 -0.10
C THR A 120 -3.63 -2.00 0.13
N GLY A 121 -3.80 -0.86 -0.53
CA GLY A 121 -5.06 -0.10 -0.49
C GLY A 121 -6.20 -0.86 -1.17
N TYR A 122 -5.91 -1.50 -2.31
CA TYR A 122 -6.88 -2.31 -3.04
C TYR A 122 -7.36 -3.52 -2.22
N HIS A 123 -6.44 -4.30 -1.65
CA HIS A 123 -6.77 -5.42 -0.77
C HIS A 123 -7.63 -4.97 0.43
N ALA A 124 -7.28 -3.82 1.04
CA ALA A 124 -8.06 -3.25 2.14
C ALA A 124 -9.50 -2.87 1.72
N LEU A 125 -9.68 -2.30 0.52
CA LEU A 125 -11.00 -1.98 -0.03
C LEU A 125 -11.82 -3.25 -0.29
N LEU A 126 -11.22 -4.29 -0.86
CA LEU A 126 -11.89 -5.58 -1.08
C LEU A 126 -12.35 -6.21 0.24
N LEU A 127 -11.49 -6.24 1.26
CA LEU A 127 -11.84 -6.77 2.58
C LEU A 127 -12.94 -5.96 3.29
N SER A 128 -13.00 -4.65 3.06
CA SER A 128 -14.04 -3.78 3.63
C SER A 128 -15.44 -4.12 3.09
N GLY A 129 -15.53 -4.67 1.88
CA GLY A 129 -16.79 -4.92 1.20
C GLY A 129 -17.48 -3.64 0.72
N VAL A 130 -16.70 -2.59 0.43
CA VAL A 130 -17.20 -1.32 -0.10
C VAL A 130 -18.06 -1.54 -1.36
N LYS A 131 -19.13 -0.78 -1.48
CA LYS A 131 -20.08 -0.79 -2.59
C LYS A 131 -20.13 0.58 -3.28
N PRO A 132 -20.48 0.63 -4.58
CA PRO A 132 -20.76 1.90 -5.24
C PRO A 132 -21.80 2.72 -4.48
N GLY A 133 -21.60 4.04 -4.43
CA GLY A 133 -22.45 4.99 -3.70
C GLY A 133 -22.16 5.08 -2.19
N GLN A 134 -21.29 4.23 -1.64
CA GLN A 134 -20.83 4.36 -0.26
C GLN A 134 -19.72 5.41 -0.12
N ARG A 135 -19.51 5.86 1.10
CA ARG A 135 -18.46 6.82 1.43
C ARG A 135 -17.25 6.14 2.08
N VAL A 136 -16.06 6.42 1.54
CA VAL A 136 -14.78 5.90 2.02
C VAL A 136 -13.94 7.04 2.56
N LEU A 137 -13.54 6.96 3.82
CA LEU A 137 -12.57 7.87 4.42
C LEU A 137 -11.19 7.22 4.44
N VAL A 138 -10.16 7.94 4.01
CA VAL A 138 -8.77 7.49 3.99
C VAL A 138 -7.90 8.39 4.87
N THR A 139 -7.27 7.83 5.90
CA THR A 139 -6.28 8.54 6.72
C THR A 139 -4.89 8.48 6.09
N GLY A 140 -4.00 9.39 6.48
CA GLY A 140 -2.67 9.46 5.85
C GLY A 140 -2.74 9.67 4.34
N ALA A 141 -3.78 10.39 3.88
CA ALA A 141 -4.24 10.38 2.50
C ALA A 141 -3.19 10.83 1.48
N SER A 142 -2.19 11.61 1.88
CA SER A 142 -1.12 12.08 0.99
C SER A 142 0.06 11.11 0.88
N GLY A 143 0.12 10.08 1.71
CA GLY A 143 1.17 9.07 1.66
C GLY A 143 0.98 8.10 0.49
N GLY A 144 1.99 7.24 0.28
CA GLY A 144 2.01 6.25 -0.79
C GLY A 144 0.74 5.39 -0.86
N ILE A 145 0.26 4.83 0.26
CA ILE A 145 -0.98 4.03 0.23
C ILE A 145 -2.23 4.91 0.09
N GLY A 146 -2.29 6.00 0.87
CA GLY A 146 -3.49 6.83 0.97
C GLY A 146 -3.93 7.44 -0.35
N ILE A 147 -2.98 7.99 -1.12
CA ILE A 147 -3.32 8.72 -2.35
C ILE A 147 -3.82 7.79 -3.46
N HIS A 148 -3.30 6.56 -3.52
CA HIS A 148 -3.77 5.54 -4.45
C HIS A 148 -5.07 4.89 -3.96
N ALA A 149 -5.26 4.73 -2.65
CA ALA A 149 -6.51 4.22 -2.08
C ALA A 149 -7.71 5.14 -2.36
N LEU A 150 -7.51 6.46 -2.36
CA LEU A 150 -8.54 7.43 -2.81
C LEU A 150 -8.96 7.16 -4.25
N GLN A 151 -7.99 7.02 -5.16
CA GLN A 151 -8.25 6.77 -6.57
C GLN A 151 -8.95 5.43 -6.79
N LEU A 152 -8.50 4.37 -6.11
CA LEU A 152 -9.12 3.05 -6.16
C LEU A 152 -10.56 3.09 -5.67
N ALA A 153 -10.82 3.67 -4.49
CA ALA A 153 -12.18 3.77 -3.95
C ALA A 153 -13.11 4.55 -4.90
N ARG A 154 -12.64 5.66 -5.46
CA ARG A 154 -13.39 6.43 -6.47
C ARG A 154 -13.66 5.60 -7.73
N SER A 155 -12.68 4.84 -8.22
CA SER A 155 -12.86 3.93 -9.36
C SER A 155 -13.87 2.80 -9.11
N MET A 156 -14.07 2.44 -7.83
CA MET A 156 -15.08 1.49 -7.37
C MET A 156 -16.46 2.15 -7.14
N GLY A 157 -16.61 3.44 -7.47
CA GLY A 157 -17.86 4.20 -7.38
C GLY A 157 -18.16 4.76 -5.98
N ALA A 158 -17.18 4.85 -5.09
CA ALA A 158 -17.35 5.46 -3.78
C ALA A 158 -17.14 6.98 -3.81
N GLU A 159 -17.83 7.69 -2.90
CA GLU A 159 -17.47 9.07 -2.51
C GLU A 159 -16.27 9.00 -1.55
N VAL A 160 -15.25 9.81 -1.77
CA VAL A 160 -13.95 9.68 -1.08
C VAL A 160 -13.59 10.91 -0.26
N ILE A 161 -13.28 10.67 1.02
CA ILE A 161 -12.84 11.68 1.98
C ILE A 161 -11.37 11.46 2.32
N ALA A 162 -10.54 12.45 2.04
CA ALA A 162 -9.13 12.46 2.43
C ALA A 162 -8.94 13.10 3.80
N VAL A 163 -8.20 12.43 4.70
CA VAL A 163 -7.71 13.04 5.95
C VAL A 163 -6.19 13.18 5.91
N THR A 164 -5.71 14.41 6.11
CA THR A 164 -4.28 14.74 6.14
C THR A 164 -3.96 15.63 7.34
N SER A 165 -2.71 15.58 7.82
CA SER A 165 -2.20 16.52 8.82
C SER A 165 -1.53 17.75 8.21
N SER A 166 -1.41 17.82 6.88
CA SER A 166 -0.67 18.89 6.20
C SER A 166 -1.56 19.71 5.28
N ARG A 167 -1.68 21.00 5.58
CA ARG A 167 -2.39 21.98 4.73
C ARG A 167 -1.76 22.12 3.34
N GLN A 168 -0.43 22.00 3.25
CA GLN A 168 0.31 22.14 1.99
C GLN A 168 0.01 21.02 0.99
N LYS A 169 -0.58 19.90 1.45
CA LYS A 169 -0.88 18.73 0.62
C LYS A 169 -2.34 18.70 0.14
N VAL A 170 -3.16 19.67 0.55
CA VAL A 170 -4.61 19.68 0.29
C VAL A 170 -4.91 19.79 -1.21
N ASP A 171 -4.21 20.66 -1.94
CA ASP A 171 -4.52 20.90 -3.36
C ASP A 171 -4.29 19.66 -4.23
N ARG A 172 -3.26 18.88 -3.92
CA ARG A 172 -3.02 17.59 -4.58
C ARG A 172 -4.13 16.59 -4.24
N LEU A 173 -4.56 16.52 -2.98
CA LEU A 173 -5.62 15.61 -2.55
C LEU A 173 -6.97 15.90 -3.20
N ARG A 174 -7.29 17.18 -3.46
CA ARG A 174 -8.52 17.59 -4.15
C ARG A 174 -8.64 17.08 -5.59
N LEU A 175 -7.53 16.63 -6.20
CA LEU A 175 -7.59 15.98 -7.51
C LEU A 175 -8.26 14.60 -7.43
N TYR A 176 -8.16 13.94 -6.27
CA TYR A 176 -8.55 12.55 -6.07
C TYR A 176 -9.68 12.36 -5.07
N ALA A 177 -9.91 13.32 -4.17
CA ALA A 177 -10.91 13.26 -3.12
C ALA A 177 -12.05 14.26 -3.37
N ASP A 178 -13.27 13.86 -3.02
CA ASP A 178 -14.46 14.73 -3.03
C ASP A 178 -14.41 15.70 -1.86
N GLU A 179 -13.86 15.25 -0.73
CA GLU A 179 -13.68 16.06 0.49
C GLU A 179 -12.28 15.91 1.07
N VAL A 180 -11.72 17.00 1.60
CA VAL A 180 -10.41 16.98 2.26
C VAL A 180 -10.51 17.62 3.64
N LEU A 181 -10.19 16.84 4.68
CA LEU A 181 -10.14 17.28 6.07
C LEU A 181 -8.69 17.41 6.53
N VAL A 182 -8.37 18.53 7.17
CA VAL A 182 -7.06 18.76 7.77
C VAL A 182 -7.14 18.56 9.28
N ALA A 183 -6.52 17.50 9.78
CA ALA A 183 -6.52 17.15 11.21
C ALA A 183 -5.10 16.84 11.70
N GLU A 184 -4.42 17.86 12.23
CA GLU A 184 -3.03 17.78 12.69
C GLU A 184 -2.80 16.78 13.83
N HIS A 185 -3.82 16.57 14.67
CA HIS A 185 -3.77 15.65 15.82
C HIS A 185 -4.71 14.45 15.66
N GLY A 186 -5.10 14.12 14.43
CA GLY A 186 -5.99 13.00 14.14
C GLY A 186 -7.44 13.17 14.64
N THR A 187 -7.83 14.37 15.09
CA THR A 187 -9.15 14.68 15.65
C THR A 187 -10.17 15.15 14.60
N PHE A 188 -10.47 14.31 13.61
CA PHE A 188 -11.39 14.65 12.51
C PHE A 188 -12.87 14.27 12.76
N HIS A 189 -13.16 13.39 13.72
CA HIS A 189 -14.52 12.88 13.97
C HIS A 189 -15.57 13.95 14.32
N ARG A 190 -15.13 15.08 14.89
CA ARG A 190 -16.03 16.22 15.17
C ARG A 190 -16.47 16.89 13.89
N GLU A 191 -15.52 17.15 12.99
CA GLU A 191 -15.81 17.76 11.70
C GLU A 191 -16.67 16.84 10.83
N ILE A 192 -16.35 15.54 10.79
CA ILE A 192 -17.17 14.52 10.13
C ILE A 192 -18.63 14.59 10.60
N ARG A 193 -18.85 14.68 11.93
CA ARG A 193 -20.19 14.75 12.49
C ARG A 193 -20.90 16.06 12.17
N ASN A 194 -20.21 17.18 12.29
CA ASN A 194 -20.80 18.51 12.05
C ASN A 194 -21.19 18.70 10.59
N ARG A 195 -20.50 18.03 9.66
CA ARG A 195 -20.75 18.10 8.22
C ARG A 195 -21.58 16.94 7.68
N GLU A 196 -22.04 16.03 8.55
CA GLU A 196 -22.81 14.84 8.17
C GLU A 196 -22.08 13.94 7.14
N LEU A 197 -20.75 13.86 7.30
CA LEU A 197 -19.83 13.15 6.42
C LEU A 197 -19.48 11.73 6.90
N GLN A 198 -20.35 11.07 7.69
CA GLN A 198 -20.02 9.75 8.25
C GLN A 198 -19.74 8.73 7.13
N PRO A 199 -18.56 8.08 7.11
CA PRO A 199 -18.21 7.11 6.08
C PRO A 199 -18.74 5.71 6.40
N ASP A 200 -19.06 4.93 5.36
CA ASP A 200 -19.34 3.50 5.47
C ASP A 200 -18.07 2.69 5.76
N VAL A 201 -16.96 3.12 5.16
CA VAL A 201 -15.65 2.47 5.28
C VAL A 201 -14.60 3.50 5.67
N VAL A 202 -13.78 3.17 6.65
CA VAL A 202 -12.56 3.91 6.97
C VAL A 202 -11.35 3.04 6.67
N LEU A 203 -10.47 3.50 5.79
CA LEU A 203 -9.13 2.94 5.64
C LEU A 203 -8.18 3.73 6.53
N ASP A 204 -7.82 3.13 7.66
CA ASP A 204 -6.88 3.72 8.60
C ASP A 204 -5.45 3.26 8.28
N VAL A 205 -4.71 4.12 7.56
CA VAL A 205 -3.33 3.88 7.12
C VAL A 205 -2.31 4.30 8.18
N THR A 206 -2.72 5.10 9.17
CA THR A 206 -1.82 5.65 10.20
C THR A 206 -1.93 4.92 11.55
N ALA A 207 -3.11 4.39 11.87
CA ALA A 207 -3.52 3.76 13.12
C ALA A 207 -3.33 4.63 14.38
N HIS A 208 -2.12 4.72 14.91
CA HIS A 208 -1.87 5.21 16.27
C HIS A 208 -2.56 6.53 16.62
N VAL A 209 -2.46 7.54 15.75
CA VAL A 209 -3.01 8.88 16.00
C VAL A 209 -4.45 9.06 15.51
N THR A 210 -4.99 8.11 14.75
CA THR A 210 -6.27 8.27 14.01
C THR A 210 -7.33 7.27 14.41
N LEU A 211 -6.98 6.12 14.99
CA LEU A 211 -7.89 4.98 15.12
C LEU A 211 -9.13 5.29 15.99
N ASP A 212 -8.98 6.02 17.09
CA ASP A 212 -10.13 6.46 17.90
C ASP A 212 -11.07 7.35 17.08
N SER A 213 -10.52 8.30 16.32
CA SER A 213 -11.30 9.17 15.46
C SER A 213 -11.93 8.40 14.29
N SER A 214 -11.26 7.40 13.74
CA SER A 214 -11.79 6.48 12.72
C SER A 214 -13.03 5.74 13.25
N LEU A 215 -12.94 5.13 14.43
CA LEU A 215 -14.04 4.44 15.10
C LEU A 215 -15.21 5.37 15.47
N ARG A 216 -14.92 6.62 15.82
CA ARG A 216 -15.94 7.63 16.10
C ARG A 216 -16.58 8.22 14.84
N SER A 217 -15.92 8.14 13.70
CA SER A 217 -16.39 8.72 12.43
C SER A 217 -17.28 7.75 11.66
N VAL A 218 -16.87 6.49 11.54
CA VAL A 218 -17.55 5.45 10.73
C VAL A 218 -19.03 5.34 11.08
N GLN A 219 -19.92 5.18 10.09
CA GLN A 219 -21.36 5.08 10.29
C GLN A 219 -21.76 3.77 11.02
N ARG A 220 -23.03 3.66 11.46
CA ARG A 220 -23.51 2.44 12.16
C ARG A 220 -23.49 1.26 11.18
N GLY A 221 -22.99 0.10 11.61
CA GLY A 221 -22.76 -1.07 10.75
C GLY A 221 -21.57 -0.93 9.78
N GLY A 222 -20.84 0.19 9.83
CA GLY A 222 -19.70 0.42 8.95
C GLY A 222 -18.44 -0.34 9.36
N THR A 223 -17.41 -0.24 8.52
CA THR A 223 -16.16 -0.99 8.67
C THR A 223 -14.95 -0.07 8.79
N VAL A 224 -14.09 -0.31 9.77
CA VAL A 224 -12.76 0.29 9.86
C VAL A 224 -11.72 -0.78 9.51
N VAL A 225 -10.93 -0.51 8.47
CA VAL A 225 -9.81 -1.36 8.04
C VAL A 225 -8.51 -0.72 8.48
N VAL A 226 -7.79 -1.38 9.38
CA VAL A 226 -6.47 -0.95 9.84
C VAL A 226 -5.43 -1.53 8.89
N VAL A 227 -4.71 -0.65 8.20
CA VAL A 227 -3.78 -1.00 7.12
C VAL A 227 -2.33 -0.78 7.54
N GLY A 228 -2.06 0.33 8.22
CA GLY A 228 -0.69 0.72 8.59
C GLY A 228 -0.57 1.03 10.08
N ASN A 229 0.64 0.84 10.60
CA ASN A 229 1.00 1.24 11.95
C ASN A 229 2.31 2.04 11.90
N VAL A 230 2.19 3.36 11.70
CA VAL A 230 3.36 4.24 11.47
C VAL A 230 4.27 4.29 12.69
N GLU A 231 3.73 4.06 13.89
CA GLU A 231 4.47 3.96 15.14
C GLU A 231 4.12 2.65 15.84
N ASN A 232 5.12 1.85 16.22
CA ASN A 232 4.90 0.59 16.94
C ASN A 232 4.52 0.86 18.42
N LYS A 233 3.33 1.44 18.64
CA LYS A 233 2.81 1.85 19.94
C LYS A 233 1.45 1.19 20.20
N LEU A 234 1.16 0.94 21.48
CA LEU A 234 -0.14 0.45 21.92
C LEU A 234 -1.20 1.52 21.67
N VAL A 235 -2.35 1.09 21.13
CA VAL A 235 -3.52 1.95 20.91
C VAL A 235 -4.67 1.44 21.77
N GLY A 236 -5.08 2.24 22.75
CA GLY A 236 -6.24 1.92 23.58
C GLY A 236 -7.54 2.15 22.81
N ILE A 237 -8.41 1.15 22.79
CA ILE A 237 -9.74 1.24 22.18
C ILE A 237 -10.79 0.95 23.24
N LEU A 238 -11.80 1.82 23.34
CA LEU A 238 -12.97 1.57 24.18
C LEU A 238 -13.90 0.57 23.49
N PRO A 239 -14.20 -0.60 24.07
CA PRO A 239 -15.07 -1.60 23.41
C PRO A 239 -16.44 -1.06 23.01
N GLY A 240 -17.02 -0.16 23.81
CA GLY A 240 -18.28 0.49 23.50
C GLY A 240 -18.28 1.29 22.19
N ALA A 241 -17.12 1.73 21.70
CA ALA A 241 -17.00 2.48 20.45
C ALA A 241 -17.44 1.67 19.23
N PHE A 242 -17.24 0.34 19.24
CA PHE A 242 -17.67 -0.52 18.14
C PHE A 242 -18.89 -1.39 18.49
N ILE A 243 -19.10 -1.77 19.75
CA ILE A 243 -20.27 -2.56 20.17
C ILE A 243 -21.58 -1.83 19.87
N ILE A 244 -21.72 -0.57 20.30
CA ILE A 244 -22.97 0.20 20.21
C ILE A 244 -23.38 0.50 18.76
N ARG A 245 -22.40 0.47 17.85
CA ARG A 245 -22.56 0.84 16.44
C ARG A 245 -22.47 -0.37 15.51
N GLU A 246 -22.29 -1.57 16.05
CA GLU A 246 -22.03 -2.79 15.27
C GLU A 246 -20.88 -2.60 14.25
N THR A 247 -19.86 -1.84 14.64
CA THR A 247 -18.73 -1.53 13.77
C THR A 247 -17.83 -2.74 13.62
N ARG A 248 -17.43 -3.04 12.39
CA ARG A 248 -16.42 -4.06 12.08
C ARG A 248 -15.03 -3.42 12.13
N LEU A 249 -14.11 -4.01 12.88
CA LEU A 249 -12.69 -3.63 12.89
C LEU A 249 -11.87 -4.78 12.32
N ILE A 250 -11.20 -4.55 11.19
CA ILE A 250 -10.43 -5.59 10.49
C ILE A 250 -9.01 -5.11 10.19
N GLY A 251 -8.05 -6.03 10.21
CA GLY A 251 -6.67 -5.77 9.78
C GLY A 251 -6.47 -6.17 8.32
N SER A 252 -5.62 -5.42 7.60
CA SER A 252 -5.22 -5.72 6.22
C SER A 252 -3.71 -5.56 6.04
N LYS A 253 -3.11 -6.39 5.18
CA LYS A 253 -1.69 -6.28 4.81
C LYS A 253 -1.47 -6.76 3.38
N ALA A 254 -0.54 -6.12 2.69
CA ALA A 254 -0.03 -6.54 1.37
C ALA A 254 -1.14 -6.74 0.31
N CYS A 255 -0.81 -7.44 -0.77
CA CYS A 255 -1.75 -7.92 -1.77
C CYS A 255 -1.32 -9.31 -2.30
N SER A 256 -2.29 -10.04 -2.84
CA SER A 256 -2.13 -11.26 -3.62
C SER A 256 -1.54 -10.99 -5.00
N LEU A 257 -1.15 -12.04 -5.72
CA LEU A 257 -0.72 -11.93 -7.12
C LEU A 257 -1.86 -11.43 -8.02
N ALA A 258 -3.07 -11.95 -7.83
CA ALA A 258 -4.24 -11.53 -8.60
C ALA A 258 -4.58 -10.04 -8.37
N GLU A 259 -4.40 -9.56 -7.14
CA GLU A 259 -4.58 -8.14 -6.81
C GLU A 259 -3.48 -7.26 -7.41
N LEU A 260 -2.23 -7.74 -7.48
CA LEU A 260 -1.16 -7.05 -8.23
C LEU A 260 -1.51 -6.95 -9.71
N GLU A 261 -1.98 -8.02 -10.34
CA GLU A 261 -2.42 -8.01 -11.74
C GLU A 261 -3.56 -7.01 -11.96
N ALA A 262 -4.53 -6.95 -11.04
CA ALA A 262 -5.59 -5.95 -11.07
C ALA A 262 -5.04 -4.52 -10.94
N CYS A 263 -4.06 -4.29 -10.06
CA CYS A 263 -3.40 -2.98 -9.92
C CYS A 263 -2.68 -2.54 -11.20
N LEU A 264 -2.00 -3.46 -11.88
CA LEU A 264 -1.37 -3.19 -13.17
C LEU A 264 -2.43 -2.86 -14.25
N GLN A 265 -3.61 -3.49 -14.20
CA GLN A 265 -4.73 -3.16 -15.09
C GLN A 265 -5.34 -1.78 -14.78
N PHE A 266 -5.45 -1.39 -13.51
CA PHE A 266 -5.89 -0.04 -13.14
C PHE A 266 -4.94 1.03 -13.67
N LEU A 267 -3.63 0.81 -13.57
CA LEU A 267 -2.60 1.67 -14.16
C LEU A 267 -2.72 1.71 -15.69
N GLN A 268 -2.80 0.53 -16.33
CA GLN A 268 -2.93 0.41 -17.79
C GLN A 268 -4.12 1.19 -18.35
N ARG A 269 -5.26 1.17 -17.64
CA ARG A 269 -6.50 1.84 -18.06
C ARG A 269 -6.56 3.31 -17.64
N GLY A 270 -5.56 3.82 -16.92
CA GLY A 270 -5.55 5.18 -16.40
C GLY A 270 -6.61 5.44 -15.32
N LEU A 271 -7.14 4.39 -14.69
CA LEU A 271 -8.10 4.51 -13.58
C LEU A 271 -7.42 4.89 -12.27
N VAL A 272 -6.13 4.55 -12.15
CA VAL A 272 -5.24 4.99 -11.08
C VAL A 272 -3.99 5.57 -11.74
N GLN A 273 -3.56 6.74 -11.29
CA GLN A 273 -2.29 7.35 -11.61
C GLN A 273 -1.30 7.04 -10.50
N ALA A 274 -0.11 6.56 -10.88
CA ALA A 274 1.00 6.35 -9.96
C ALA A 274 1.55 7.71 -9.50
N GLU A 275 1.38 8.01 -8.23
CA GLU A 275 1.86 9.24 -7.60
C GLU A 275 3.31 9.07 -7.17
N ILE A 276 4.22 9.32 -8.10
CA ILE A 276 5.67 9.27 -7.88
C ILE A 276 6.18 10.69 -7.64
N TYR A 277 6.65 10.96 -6.43
CA TYR A 277 7.26 12.22 -6.04
C TYR A 277 8.57 12.47 -6.79
N LYS A 278 9.43 11.45 -6.83
CA LYS A 278 10.75 11.54 -7.46
C LYS A 278 11.31 10.14 -7.74
N SER A 279 12.00 10.02 -8.86
CA SER A 279 12.89 8.88 -9.15
C SER A 279 14.34 9.30 -8.89
N LEU A 280 15.09 8.47 -8.17
CA LEU A 280 16.47 8.70 -7.77
C LEU A 280 17.35 7.52 -8.18
N PRO A 281 18.63 7.73 -8.48
CA PRO A 281 19.58 6.61 -8.66
C PRO A 281 19.66 5.73 -7.41
N LEU A 282 19.97 4.44 -7.57
CA LEU A 282 20.07 3.49 -6.46
C LEU A 282 21.09 3.92 -5.39
N GLU A 283 22.21 4.52 -5.80
CA GLU A 283 23.22 5.08 -4.88
C GLU A 283 22.68 6.19 -3.97
N CYS A 284 21.53 6.79 -4.33
CA CYS A 284 20.83 7.79 -3.53
C CYS A 284 19.80 7.19 -2.56
N ALA A 285 19.84 5.88 -2.26
CA ALA A 285 18.90 5.22 -1.37
C ALA A 285 18.76 5.91 0.00
N GLN A 286 19.87 6.38 0.59
CA GLN A 286 19.83 7.12 1.86
C GLN A 286 19.04 8.43 1.73
N ALA A 287 19.29 9.21 0.67
CA ALA A 287 18.56 10.45 0.41
C ALA A 287 17.06 10.19 0.16
N ALA A 288 16.72 9.07 -0.49
CA ALA A 288 15.34 8.65 -0.66
C ALA A 288 14.66 8.34 0.68
N HIS A 289 15.37 7.70 1.62
CA HIS A 289 14.86 7.43 2.97
C HIS A 289 14.66 8.73 3.75
N ASP A 290 15.62 9.65 3.68
CA ASP A 290 15.53 10.96 4.37
C ASP A 290 14.33 11.78 3.88
N LEU A 291 14.03 11.74 2.58
CA LEU A 291 12.83 12.37 2.01
C LEU A 291 11.54 11.83 2.63
N LEU A 292 11.43 10.51 2.81
CA LEU A 292 10.27 9.89 3.44
C LEU A 292 10.18 10.24 4.94
N GLU A 293 11.32 10.22 5.65
CA GLU A 293 11.40 10.56 7.08
C GLU A 293 11.00 12.02 7.35
N SER A 294 11.31 12.94 6.44
CA SER A 294 10.90 14.36 6.52
C SER A 294 9.39 14.55 6.50
N ARG A 295 8.62 13.54 6.04
CA ARG A 295 7.17 13.59 5.80
C ARG A 295 6.73 14.71 4.85
N ALA A 296 7.64 15.35 4.12
CA ALA A 296 7.32 16.45 3.20
C ALA A 296 6.72 15.96 1.87
N ILE A 297 7.02 14.72 1.47
CA ILE A 297 6.63 14.19 0.16
C ILE A 297 5.15 13.76 0.09
N GLN A 298 4.66 13.60 -1.14
CA GLN A 298 3.34 13.04 -1.46
C GLN A 298 3.52 11.86 -2.40
N GLY A 299 2.84 10.75 -2.16
CA GLY A 299 3.00 9.53 -2.96
C GLY A 299 4.28 8.73 -2.60
N ARG A 300 5.03 8.31 -3.62
CA ARG A 300 6.19 7.38 -3.52
C ARG A 300 7.48 7.96 -4.09
N VAL A 301 8.62 7.49 -3.57
CA VAL A 301 9.94 7.67 -4.21
C VAL A 301 10.33 6.33 -4.83
N VAL A 302 10.97 6.38 -5.99
CA VAL A 302 11.45 5.19 -6.72
C VAL A 302 12.97 5.28 -6.87
N LEU A 303 13.66 4.16 -6.71
CA LEU A 303 15.08 3.99 -6.99
C LEU A 303 15.29 3.34 -8.34
N LYS A 304 16.30 3.80 -9.08
CA LYS A 304 16.70 3.35 -10.41
C LYS A 304 18.11 2.74 -10.31
N PRO A 305 18.23 1.40 -10.39
CA PRO A 305 19.51 0.70 -10.44
C PRO A 305 20.30 0.98 -11.72
#